data_AF-A0A5D2AYC3-F1
#
_entry.id   AF-A0A5D2AYC3-F1
#
_cell.length_a   1.000
_cell.length_b   1.000
_cell.length_c   1.000
_cell.angle_alpha   90.00
_cell.angle_beta   90.00
_cell.angle_gamma   90.00
#
_symmetry.space_group_name_H-M   'P 1'
#
loop_
_entity.id
_entity.type
_entity.pdbx_description
1 polymer ?
#
loop_
_entity_poly.entity_id
_entity_poly.type
_entity_poly.pdbx_seq_one_letter_code
_entity_poly.pdbx_strand_id
1 'polypeptide(L)'
;MTWLLNSPLQNLPMILADNGFDVWIANTRGTRFCRKHVSLDSAQPEFWNWSWDELVSFDLPAVFDFVFNQTQQKIHYIGHSLGTLIGLASFSEGHQADTLKSAAFLSPIAYLSHMNTALGMVAAKAFVGEITTWFGVAEFNPKGQKASAFLKRLCNYPGVDCYDLLTAITGKNCCLNFSTVDLFIKNEPQSTATKNMVHLAQTVRDGVIAKYNYGRPDYNRMHYGEAKPPVYNISAIPRNLPIFISYGGQDALSDVKDVLLLLDSLKFHDEDKLMVQFIKDYAHADFIMGTNAKDIVYNQVLRFFKNQQ
;
A
#
# COMPACT_ATOMS: atom_id res chain seq x y z
N MET A 1 -9.72 6.61 -6.93
CA MET A 1 -9.80 6.78 -8.40
C MET A 1 -9.07 5.67 -9.15
N THR A 2 -7.90 5.23 -8.66
CA THR A 2 -7.05 4.19 -9.26
C THR A 2 -7.77 2.86 -9.55
N TRP A 3 -8.71 2.45 -8.71
CA TRP A 3 -9.50 1.23 -8.92
C TRP A 3 -10.49 1.28 -10.09
N LEU A 4 -10.70 2.45 -10.70
CA LEU A 4 -11.70 2.68 -11.75
C LEU A 4 -11.06 3.14 -13.08
N LEU A 5 -9.78 2.82 -13.29
CA LEU A 5 -9.04 3.26 -14.49
C LEU A 5 -9.43 2.49 -15.76
N ASN A 6 -9.67 1.18 -15.62
CA ASN A 6 -10.16 0.34 -16.72
C ASN A 6 -11.68 0.48 -16.89
N SER A 7 -12.19 0.00 -18.03
CA SER A 7 -13.63 -0.05 -18.31
C SER A 7 -14.40 -0.77 -17.18
N PRO A 8 -15.72 -0.51 -16.99
CA PRO A 8 -16.51 -1.19 -15.96
C PRO A 8 -16.42 -2.72 -16.01
N LEU A 9 -16.31 -3.30 -17.21
CA LEU A 9 -16.16 -4.74 -17.40
C LEU A 9 -14.76 -5.28 -17.03
N GLN A 10 -13.80 -4.42 -16.71
CA GLN A 10 -12.39 -4.74 -16.48
C GLN A 10 -11.83 -4.10 -15.21
N ASN A 11 -12.68 -3.49 -14.37
CA ASN A 11 -12.24 -2.94 -13.09
C ASN A 11 -12.93 -3.66 -11.93
N LEU A 12 -12.16 -3.93 -10.88
CA LEU A 12 -12.59 -4.80 -9.77
C LEU A 12 -13.85 -4.29 -9.04
N PRO A 13 -13.99 -2.98 -8.73
CA PRO A 13 -15.18 -2.49 -8.04
C PRO A 13 -16.48 -2.75 -8.80
N MET A 14 -16.52 -2.49 -10.11
CA MET A 14 -17.75 -2.69 -10.90
C MET A 14 -18.04 -4.18 -11.09
N ILE A 15 -17.01 -5.01 -11.27
CA ILE A 15 -17.19 -6.47 -11.33
C ILE A 15 -17.78 -7.02 -10.02
N LEU A 16 -17.34 -6.52 -8.86
CA LEU A 16 -17.90 -6.91 -7.56
C LEU A 16 -19.35 -6.42 -7.40
N ALA A 17 -19.64 -5.17 -7.78
CA ALA A 17 -20.98 -4.61 -7.72
C ALA A 17 -21.98 -5.41 -8.60
N ASP A 18 -21.59 -5.74 -9.84
CA ASP A 18 -22.38 -6.58 -10.75
C ASP A 18 -22.60 -8.01 -10.21
N ASN A 19 -21.81 -8.42 -9.23
CA ASN A 19 -21.92 -9.72 -8.55
C ASN A 19 -22.57 -9.66 -7.16
N GLY A 20 -23.25 -8.56 -6.84
CA GLY A 20 -24.08 -8.43 -5.64
C GLY A 20 -23.35 -7.99 -4.37
N PHE A 21 -22.12 -7.48 -4.49
CA PHE A 21 -21.42 -6.86 -3.36
C PHE A 21 -21.77 -5.38 -3.26
N ASP A 22 -21.93 -4.87 -2.04
CA ASP A 22 -21.93 -3.43 -1.75
C ASP A 22 -20.47 -2.93 -1.67
N VAL A 23 -20.08 -2.05 -2.60
CA VAL A 23 -18.67 -1.71 -2.83
C VAL A 23 -18.34 -0.31 -2.33
N TRP A 24 -17.47 -0.25 -1.32
CA TRP A 24 -16.97 0.99 -0.73
C TRP A 24 -15.51 1.25 -1.14
N ILE A 25 -15.23 2.42 -1.74
CA ILE A 25 -13.89 2.81 -2.17
C ILE A 25 -13.37 3.91 -1.24
N ALA A 26 -12.47 3.55 -0.33
CA ALA A 26 -11.84 4.49 0.60
C ALA A 26 -10.74 5.34 -0.07
N ASN A 27 -10.56 6.56 0.43
CA ASN A 27 -9.43 7.41 0.13
C ASN A 27 -8.68 7.71 1.43
N THR A 28 -7.36 7.72 1.39
CA THR A 28 -6.52 7.98 2.56
C THR A 28 -6.28 9.48 2.75
N ARG A 29 -6.05 9.94 3.99
CA ARG A 29 -5.65 11.33 4.28
C ARG A 29 -4.53 11.85 3.37
N GLY A 30 -4.60 13.14 3.01
CA GLY A 30 -3.64 13.84 2.16
C GLY A 30 -3.85 13.70 0.64
N THR A 31 -4.57 12.66 0.20
CA THR A 31 -4.98 12.50 -1.21
C THR A 31 -5.90 13.65 -1.65
N ARG A 32 -6.09 13.85 -2.96
CA ARG A 32 -6.89 14.94 -3.53
C ARG A 32 -8.29 15.05 -2.90
N PHE A 33 -8.87 13.93 -2.50
CA PHE A 33 -10.23 13.85 -1.95
C PHE A 33 -10.28 13.93 -0.42
N CYS A 34 -9.14 13.86 0.28
CA CYS A 34 -9.06 13.79 1.74
C CYS A 34 -8.08 14.82 2.32
N ARG A 35 -8.30 16.10 2.01
CA ARG A 35 -7.47 17.25 2.47
C ARG A 35 -8.12 18.14 3.54
N LYS A 36 -9.15 17.68 4.22
CA LYS A 36 -9.84 18.44 5.27
C LYS A 36 -9.50 17.87 6.64
N HIS A 37 -9.38 18.75 7.62
CA HIS A 37 -9.23 18.41 9.03
C HIS A 37 -10.14 19.32 9.85
N VAL A 38 -10.56 18.88 11.03
CA VAL A 38 -11.47 19.65 11.90
C VAL A 38 -10.84 20.95 12.40
N SER A 39 -9.51 21.00 12.51
CA SER A 39 -8.76 22.12 13.11
C SER A 39 -7.52 22.57 12.34
N LEU A 40 -7.05 21.81 11.33
CA LEU A 40 -5.80 22.08 10.63
C LEU A 40 -6.07 22.39 9.17
N ASP A 41 -5.34 23.33 8.61
CA ASP A 41 -5.36 23.61 7.17
C ASP A 41 -4.32 22.74 6.45
N SER A 42 -4.63 22.25 5.25
CA SER A 42 -3.68 21.48 4.43
C SER A 42 -2.42 22.26 4.00
N ALA A 43 -2.42 23.59 4.13
CA ALA A 43 -1.23 24.42 3.96
C ALA A 43 -0.26 24.36 5.16
N GLN A 44 -0.72 23.90 6.33
CA GLN A 44 0.08 23.82 7.55
C GLN A 44 0.90 22.53 7.60
N PRO A 45 2.19 22.57 8.01
CA PRO A 45 3.02 21.38 8.15
C PRO A 45 2.43 20.31 9.07
N GLU A 46 1.73 20.73 10.12
CA GLU A 46 1.10 19.87 11.13
C GLU A 46 0.04 18.95 10.51
N PHE A 47 -0.66 19.42 9.46
CA PHE A 47 -1.63 18.60 8.72
C PHE A 47 -0.96 17.37 8.08
N TRP A 48 0.31 17.48 7.69
CA TRP A 48 1.06 16.42 7.03
C TRP A 48 1.96 15.62 7.98
N ASN A 49 1.84 15.82 9.30
CA ASN A 49 2.63 15.09 10.29
C ASN A 49 2.04 13.69 10.57
N TRP A 50 2.00 12.85 9.54
CA TRP A 50 1.51 11.47 9.61
C TRP A 50 2.28 10.54 8.66
N SER A 51 2.21 9.25 8.93
CA SER A 51 2.72 8.15 8.12
C SER A 51 1.67 7.05 8.00
N TRP A 52 2.03 5.91 7.41
CA TRP A 52 1.13 4.76 7.33
C TRP A 52 0.73 4.21 8.71
N ASP A 53 1.47 4.52 9.79
CA ASP A 53 1.02 4.26 11.18
C ASP A 53 -0.34 4.89 11.47
N GLU A 54 -0.50 6.18 11.16
CA GLU A 54 -1.78 6.86 11.40
C GLU A 54 -2.89 6.33 10.49
N LEU A 55 -2.54 5.79 9.31
CA LEU A 55 -3.52 5.10 8.45
C LEU A 55 -4.00 3.79 9.10
N VAL A 56 -3.09 3.06 9.76
CA VAL A 56 -3.38 1.83 10.50
C VAL A 56 -4.19 2.09 11.76
N SER A 57 -3.84 3.12 12.53
CA SER A 57 -4.44 3.41 13.83
C SER A 57 -5.72 4.26 13.75
N PHE A 58 -5.93 5.01 12.67
CA PHE A 58 -7.07 5.93 12.57
C PHE A 58 -7.89 5.78 11.30
N ASP A 59 -7.29 5.86 10.09
CA ASP A 59 -8.07 5.85 8.85
C ASP A 59 -8.81 4.53 8.64
N LEU A 60 -8.10 3.40 8.75
CA LEU A 60 -8.71 2.09 8.50
C LEU A 60 -9.80 1.76 9.52
N PRO A 61 -9.60 1.90 10.85
CA PRO A 61 -10.68 1.74 11.83
C PRO A 61 -11.89 2.65 11.55
N ALA A 62 -11.67 3.94 11.27
CA ALA A 62 -12.78 4.87 11.01
C ALA A 62 -13.60 4.50 9.77
N VAL A 63 -12.93 4.00 8.71
CA VAL A 63 -13.62 3.50 7.51
C VAL A 63 -14.41 2.23 7.84
N PHE A 64 -13.82 1.28 8.57
CA PHE A 64 -14.50 0.05 8.97
C PHE A 64 -15.72 0.32 9.83
N ASP A 65 -15.57 1.16 10.86
CA ASP A 65 -16.66 1.55 11.76
C ASP A 65 -17.78 2.23 10.99
N PHE A 66 -17.45 3.14 10.07
CA PHE A 66 -18.46 3.81 9.26
C PHE A 66 -19.23 2.81 8.39
N VAL A 67 -18.53 1.96 7.63
CA VAL A 67 -19.16 1.00 6.71
C VAL A 67 -19.96 -0.05 7.50
N PHE A 68 -19.41 -0.57 8.59
CA PHE A 68 -20.10 -1.54 9.44
C PHE A 68 -21.36 -0.92 10.07
N ASN A 69 -21.29 0.32 10.55
CA ASN A 69 -22.46 1.00 11.12
C ASN A 69 -23.56 1.25 10.07
N GLN A 70 -23.19 1.54 8.82
CA GLN A 70 -24.16 1.74 7.73
C GLN A 70 -24.80 0.44 7.23
N THR A 71 -24.02 -0.63 7.14
CA THR A 71 -24.45 -1.86 6.45
C THR A 71 -24.86 -2.98 7.41
N GLN A 72 -24.38 -2.92 8.67
CA GLN A 72 -24.46 -3.99 9.67
C GLN A 72 -23.88 -5.33 9.18
N GLN A 73 -22.94 -5.29 8.23
CA GLN A 73 -22.32 -6.45 7.63
C GLN A 73 -20.81 -6.45 7.88
N LYS A 74 -20.25 -7.65 8.14
CA LYS A 74 -18.80 -7.81 8.19
C LYS A 74 -18.19 -7.55 6.80
N ILE A 75 -17.02 -6.92 6.80
CA ILE A 75 -16.42 -6.31 5.61
C ILE A 75 -15.42 -7.28 4.98
N HIS A 76 -15.46 -7.40 3.66
CA HIS A 76 -14.36 -7.97 2.88
C HIS A 76 -13.38 -6.86 2.51
N TYR A 77 -12.13 -6.98 2.95
CA TYR A 77 -11.08 -6.00 2.66
C TYR A 77 -10.33 -6.33 1.37
N ILE A 78 -10.05 -5.33 0.54
CA ILE A 78 -9.11 -5.44 -0.58
C ILE A 78 -8.05 -4.35 -0.44
N GLY A 79 -6.79 -4.75 -0.37
CA GLY A 79 -5.63 -3.86 -0.42
C GLY A 79 -4.82 -4.09 -1.68
N HIS A 80 -4.26 -3.01 -2.24
CA HIS A 80 -3.19 -3.05 -3.23
C HIS A 80 -2.02 -2.22 -2.73
N SER A 81 -0.78 -2.69 -2.96
CA SER A 81 0.43 -1.94 -2.62
C SER A 81 0.44 -1.49 -1.14
N LEU A 82 0.62 -0.20 -0.85
CA LEU A 82 0.54 0.36 0.51
C LEU A 82 -0.75 -0.02 1.27
N GLY A 83 -1.87 -0.23 0.57
CA GLY A 83 -3.11 -0.70 1.18
C GLY A 83 -2.93 -2.05 1.88
N THR A 84 -2.13 -2.96 1.32
CA THR A 84 -1.87 -4.26 1.97
C THR A 84 -1.07 -4.11 3.26
N LEU A 85 -0.09 -3.21 3.29
CA LEU A 85 0.69 -2.91 4.50
C LEU A 85 -0.23 -2.40 5.62
N ILE A 86 -1.12 -1.47 5.29
CA ILE A 86 -2.09 -0.91 6.23
C ILE A 86 -3.01 -2.02 6.77
N GLY A 87 -3.56 -2.86 5.89
CA GLY A 87 -4.43 -3.97 6.29
C GLY A 87 -3.70 -4.98 7.18
N LEU A 88 -2.54 -5.48 6.74
CA LEU A 88 -1.72 -6.45 7.49
C LEU A 88 -1.34 -5.92 8.88
N ALA A 89 -0.86 -4.68 8.97
CA ALA A 89 -0.49 -4.05 10.24
C ALA A 89 -1.72 -3.88 11.16
N SER A 90 -2.84 -3.36 10.65
CA SER A 90 -4.04 -3.14 11.47
C SER A 90 -4.67 -4.44 11.97
N PHE A 91 -4.72 -5.48 11.12
CA PHE A 91 -5.25 -6.79 11.50
C PHE A 91 -4.34 -7.51 12.50
N SER A 92 -3.03 -7.24 12.46
CA SER A 92 -2.08 -7.77 13.44
C SER A 92 -2.22 -7.15 14.83
N GLU A 93 -2.71 -5.91 14.91
CA GLU A 93 -3.05 -5.23 16.18
C GLU A 93 -4.47 -5.54 16.67
N GLY A 94 -5.27 -6.27 15.88
CA GLY A 94 -6.62 -6.72 16.24
C GLY A 94 -7.71 -5.65 16.11
N HIS A 95 -7.43 -4.50 15.48
CA HIS A 95 -8.35 -3.36 15.43
C HIS A 95 -9.71 -3.65 14.77
N GLN A 96 -9.79 -4.60 13.83
CA GLN A 96 -11.02 -4.92 13.07
C GLN A 96 -11.52 -6.37 13.27
N ALA A 97 -11.11 -7.05 14.36
CA ALA A 97 -11.42 -8.46 14.55
C ALA A 97 -12.93 -8.80 14.46
N ASP A 98 -13.80 -7.91 14.96
CA ASP A 98 -15.25 -8.13 14.97
C ASP A 98 -15.94 -7.76 13.66
N THR A 99 -15.38 -6.80 12.91
CA THR A 99 -15.99 -6.21 11.71
C THR A 99 -15.41 -6.75 10.41
N LEU A 100 -14.27 -7.45 10.44
CA LEU A 100 -13.64 -8.06 9.27
C LEU A 100 -14.20 -9.47 8.99
N LYS A 101 -14.50 -9.75 7.71
CA LYS A 101 -14.93 -11.07 7.22
C LYS A 101 -13.81 -11.84 6.54
N SER A 102 -13.07 -11.19 5.65
CA SER A 102 -11.90 -11.74 4.94
C SER A 102 -11.07 -10.63 4.32
N ALA A 103 -9.83 -10.92 3.91
CA ALA A 103 -8.95 -9.95 3.27
C ALA A 103 -8.33 -10.49 1.97
N ALA A 104 -8.23 -9.63 0.95
CA ALA A 104 -7.49 -9.89 -0.28
C ALA A 104 -6.36 -8.86 -0.44
N PHE A 105 -5.13 -9.34 -0.57
CA PHE A 105 -3.93 -8.53 -0.74
C PHE A 105 -3.36 -8.74 -2.14
N LEU A 106 -3.47 -7.71 -2.98
CA LEU A 106 -3.01 -7.72 -4.37
C LEU A 106 -1.66 -6.99 -4.44
N SER A 107 -0.62 -7.69 -4.90
CA SER A 107 0.76 -7.18 -4.90
C SER A 107 1.16 -6.65 -3.50
N PRO A 108 1.26 -7.54 -2.49
CA PRO A 108 1.39 -7.13 -1.11
C PRO A 108 2.73 -6.47 -0.79
N ILE A 109 2.68 -5.20 -0.39
CA ILE A 109 3.78 -4.58 0.35
C ILE A 109 3.63 -4.97 1.83
N ALA A 110 4.63 -5.67 2.34
CA ALA A 110 4.78 -5.99 3.77
C ALA A 110 6.24 -5.75 4.17
N TYR A 111 7.14 -6.54 3.60
CA TYR A 111 8.58 -6.28 3.60
C TYR A 111 8.97 -5.54 2.32
N LEU A 112 10.02 -4.73 2.37
CA LEU A 112 10.55 -3.97 1.23
C LEU A 112 12.09 -4.07 1.14
N SER A 113 12.67 -5.03 1.87
CA SER A 113 14.13 -5.20 1.99
C SER A 113 14.79 -5.76 0.73
N HIS A 114 14.02 -6.38 -0.16
CA HIS A 114 14.51 -7.02 -1.38
C HIS A 114 13.89 -6.44 -2.65
N MET A 115 13.27 -5.26 -2.57
CA MET A 115 12.77 -4.58 -3.77
C MET A 115 13.87 -4.43 -4.83
N ASN A 116 13.51 -4.69 -6.08
CA ASN A 116 14.46 -4.69 -7.19
C ASN A 116 14.50 -3.34 -7.93
N THR A 117 13.79 -2.33 -7.45
CA THR A 117 13.83 -0.98 -8.04
C THR A 117 15.12 -0.25 -7.63
N ALA A 118 16.02 -0.01 -8.58
CA ALA A 118 17.19 0.84 -8.34
C ALA A 118 16.76 2.23 -7.84
N LEU A 119 15.70 2.79 -8.43
CA LEU A 119 15.14 4.08 -8.03
C LEU A 119 14.62 4.06 -6.58
N GLY A 120 13.87 3.03 -6.19
CA GLY A 120 13.34 2.91 -4.83
C GLY A 120 14.45 2.72 -3.79
N MET A 121 15.49 1.93 -4.12
CA MET A 121 16.64 1.73 -3.23
C MET A 121 17.45 3.00 -3.02
N VAL A 122 17.69 3.78 -4.09
CA VAL A 122 18.38 5.08 -3.97
C VAL A 122 17.50 6.07 -3.21
N ALA A 123 16.20 6.13 -3.50
CA ALA A 123 15.26 6.98 -2.77
C ALA A 123 15.25 6.65 -1.27
N ALA A 124 15.19 5.37 -0.90
CA ALA A 124 15.18 4.93 0.48
C ALA A 124 16.47 5.33 1.23
N LYS A 125 17.63 5.32 0.56
CA LYS A 125 18.90 5.83 1.10
C LYS A 125 18.92 7.35 1.21
N ALA A 126 18.38 8.07 0.22
CA ALA A 126 18.31 9.53 0.23
C ALA A 126 17.46 10.06 1.40
N PHE A 127 16.40 9.34 1.77
CA PHE A 127 15.61 9.62 2.98
C PHE A 127 16.35 9.34 4.31
N VAL A 128 17.58 8.76 4.30
CA VAL A 128 18.49 8.66 5.48
C VAL A 128 19.48 9.82 5.54
N GLY A 129 20.15 10.07 4.41
CA GLY A 129 21.43 10.79 4.36
C GLY A 129 21.34 12.23 3.84
N GLU A 130 20.19 12.68 3.33
CA GLU A 130 20.02 14.02 2.76
C GLU A 130 18.79 14.74 3.33
N ILE A 131 18.69 14.69 4.66
CA ILE A 131 17.75 15.47 5.47
C ILE A 131 17.88 17.00 5.24
N THR A 132 18.84 17.50 4.45
CA THR A 132 18.93 18.93 4.07
C THR A 132 18.01 19.35 2.92
N THR A 133 17.46 18.45 2.09
CA THR A 133 16.64 18.86 0.92
C THR A 133 15.13 18.73 1.08
N TRP A 134 14.65 17.93 2.04
CA TRP A 134 13.24 17.86 2.43
C TRP A 134 12.95 18.41 3.84
N PHE A 135 13.96 18.93 4.57
CA PHE A 135 13.72 19.71 5.78
C PHE A 135 12.76 20.87 5.45
N GLY A 136 11.61 20.89 6.12
CA GLY A 136 10.57 21.90 5.90
C GLY A 136 9.60 21.61 4.75
N VAL A 137 9.63 20.42 4.14
CA VAL A 137 8.62 20.00 3.17
C VAL A 137 7.69 18.98 3.79
N ALA A 138 6.50 19.42 4.17
CA ALA A 138 5.51 18.59 4.84
C ALA A 138 4.71 17.72 3.85
N GLU A 139 4.27 18.32 2.74
CA GLU A 139 3.61 17.62 1.62
C GLU A 139 4.63 17.09 0.60
N PHE A 140 4.66 15.78 0.39
CA PHE A 140 5.27 15.17 -0.77
C PHE A 140 4.26 15.15 -1.92
N ASN A 141 4.39 16.11 -2.85
CA ASN A 141 3.60 16.17 -4.07
C ASN A 141 4.44 15.66 -5.26
N PRO A 142 4.21 14.43 -5.76
CA PRO A 142 4.97 13.85 -6.87
C PRO A 142 4.95 14.67 -8.17
N LYS A 143 3.87 15.43 -8.41
CA LYS A 143 3.71 16.29 -9.59
C LYS A 143 4.26 17.71 -9.36
N GLY A 144 4.73 18.01 -8.15
CA GLY A 144 5.27 19.30 -7.76
C GLY A 144 6.74 19.47 -8.16
N GLN A 145 7.18 20.72 -8.29
CA GLN A 145 8.55 21.07 -8.70
C GLN A 145 9.64 20.45 -7.80
N LYS A 146 9.39 20.38 -6.48
CA LYS A 146 10.34 19.78 -5.53
C LYS A 146 10.54 18.29 -5.77
N ALA A 147 9.46 17.53 -6.00
CA ALA A 147 9.55 16.12 -6.33
C ALA A 147 10.20 15.89 -7.70
N SER A 148 9.88 16.71 -8.71
CA SER A 148 10.56 16.64 -10.01
C SER A 148 12.05 16.92 -9.92
N ALA A 149 12.46 17.91 -9.11
CA ALA A 149 13.88 18.20 -8.88
C ALA A 149 14.59 17.06 -8.14
N PHE A 150 13.93 16.45 -7.16
CA PHE A 150 14.43 15.28 -6.44
C PHE A 150 14.59 14.09 -7.39
N LEU A 151 13.56 13.77 -8.19
CA LEU A 151 13.61 12.70 -9.18
C LEU A 151 14.76 12.89 -10.17
N LYS A 152 14.96 14.10 -10.70
CA LYS A 152 16.11 14.41 -11.58
C LYS A 152 17.46 14.10 -10.94
N ARG A 153 17.61 14.31 -9.63
CA ARG A 153 18.85 13.93 -8.92
C ARG A 153 19.00 12.43 -8.82
N LEU A 154 17.92 11.71 -8.52
CA LEU A 154 17.92 10.24 -8.49
C LEU A 154 18.25 9.65 -9.87
N CYS A 155 17.73 10.23 -10.95
CA CYS A 155 18.02 9.80 -12.32
C CYS A 155 19.49 9.94 -12.74
N ASN A 156 20.28 10.76 -12.03
CA ASN A 156 21.72 10.89 -12.28
C ASN A 156 22.54 9.79 -11.58
N TYR A 157 21.93 8.98 -10.71
CA TYR A 157 22.62 7.86 -10.08
C TYR A 157 22.84 6.72 -11.09
N PRO A 158 24.04 6.11 -11.12
CA PRO A 158 24.32 4.97 -11.99
C PRO A 158 23.32 3.81 -11.79
N GLY A 159 22.75 3.30 -12.88
CA GLY A 159 21.81 2.17 -12.85
C GLY A 159 20.33 2.54 -12.67
N VAL A 160 19.99 3.82 -12.55
CA VAL A 160 18.60 4.30 -12.52
C VAL A 160 18.13 4.61 -13.95
N ASP A 161 17.17 3.85 -14.47
CA ASP A 161 16.48 4.17 -15.72
C ASP A 161 15.28 5.06 -15.44
N CYS A 162 15.32 6.30 -15.94
CA CYS A 162 14.23 7.25 -15.83
C CYS A 162 13.51 7.51 -17.16
N TYR A 163 13.88 6.83 -18.25
CA TYR A 163 13.18 6.96 -19.53
C TYR A 163 11.81 6.26 -19.49
N ASP A 164 11.71 5.15 -18.76
CA ASP A 164 10.45 4.48 -18.45
C ASP A 164 10.24 4.41 -16.92
N LEU A 165 9.79 5.54 -16.34
CA LEU A 165 9.56 5.66 -14.91
C LEU A 165 8.50 4.67 -14.39
N LEU A 166 7.50 4.33 -15.21
CA LEU A 166 6.47 3.37 -14.81
C LEU A 166 7.10 1.99 -14.62
N THR A 167 7.87 1.51 -15.59
CA THR A 167 8.59 0.23 -15.47
C THR A 167 9.64 0.26 -14.37
N ALA A 168 10.35 1.38 -14.18
CA ALA A 168 11.36 1.52 -13.13
C ALA A 168 10.79 1.43 -11.71
N ILE A 169 9.51 1.78 -11.52
CA ILE A 169 8.82 1.70 -10.23
C ILE A 169 8.08 0.38 -10.11
N THR A 170 7.30 0.00 -11.11
CA THR A 170 6.35 -1.11 -10.98
C THR A 170 6.92 -2.46 -11.40
N GLY A 171 8.01 -2.46 -12.18
CA GLY A 171 8.50 -3.62 -12.90
C GLY A 171 7.91 -3.71 -14.32
N LYS A 172 8.31 -4.75 -15.06
CA LYS A 172 7.92 -4.91 -16.47
C LYS A 172 6.50 -5.43 -16.58
N ASN A 173 5.53 -4.52 -16.66
CA ASN A 173 4.12 -4.87 -16.81
C ASN A 173 3.84 -5.54 -18.16
N CYS A 174 3.01 -6.58 -18.15
CA CYS A 174 2.75 -7.39 -19.35
C CYS A 174 1.53 -6.91 -20.16
N CYS A 175 0.53 -6.31 -19.51
CA CYS A 175 -0.82 -6.25 -20.07
C CYS A 175 -1.53 -4.89 -19.90
N LEU A 176 -0.77 -3.80 -19.76
CA LEU A 176 -1.34 -2.46 -19.65
C LEU A 176 -1.82 -1.91 -21.00
N ASN A 177 -2.94 -1.19 -20.97
CA ASN A 177 -3.41 -0.41 -22.11
C ASN A 177 -2.88 1.03 -22.01
N PHE A 178 -2.40 1.58 -23.13
CA PHE A 178 -1.92 2.96 -23.22
C PHE A 178 -2.95 3.98 -22.73
N SER A 179 -4.24 3.82 -23.05
CA SER A 179 -5.28 4.75 -22.59
C SER A 179 -5.48 4.72 -21.07
N THR A 180 -5.40 3.53 -20.46
CA THR A 180 -5.43 3.35 -19.01
C THR A 180 -4.21 3.98 -18.35
N VAL A 181 -3.02 3.81 -18.95
CA VAL A 181 -1.77 4.41 -18.44
C VAL A 181 -1.83 5.94 -18.52
N ASP A 182 -2.33 6.51 -19.62
CA ASP A 182 -2.49 7.97 -19.75
C ASP A 182 -3.46 8.52 -18.69
N LEU A 183 -4.58 7.83 -18.48
CA LEU A 183 -5.52 8.17 -17.41
C LEU A 183 -4.91 8.05 -16.01
N PHE A 184 -4.08 7.02 -15.78
CA PHE A 184 -3.32 6.85 -14.56
C PHE A 184 -2.39 8.05 -14.35
N ILE A 185 -1.51 8.38 -15.29
CA ILE A 185 -0.55 9.48 -15.18
C ILE A 185 -1.26 10.83 -15.00
N LYS A 186 -2.45 11.01 -15.59
CA LYS A 186 -3.25 12.23 -15.41
C LYS A 186 -3.74 12.40 -13.97
N ASN A 187 -4.13 11.31 -13.30
CA ASN A 187 -4.75 11.37 -11.96
C ASN A 187 -3.80 11.01 -10.80
N GLU A 188 -2.80 10.18 -11.07
CA GLU A 188 -1.81 9.63 -10.15
C GLU A 188 -0.38 10.04 -10.56
N PRO A 189 0.61 9.92 -9.66
CA PRO A 189 0.46 9.68 -8.23
C PRO A 189 -0.03 10.92 -7.49
N GLN A 190 -0.92 10.70 -6.52
CA GLN A 190 -1.42 11.75 -5.62
C GLN A 190 -0.42 12.07 -4.49
N SER A 191 -0.57 13.25 -3.87
CA SER A 191 0.31 13.66 -2.77
C SER A 191 0.12 12.80 -1.52
N THR A 192 1.20 12.72 -0.73
CA THR A 192 1.26 12.07 0.58
C THR A 192 2.10 12.92 1.54
N ALA A 193 2.15 12.57 2.83
CA ALA A 193 3.06 13.19 3.77
C ALA A 193 4.51 12.80 3.48
N THR A 194 5.45 13.75 3.58
CA THR A 194 6.89 13.43 3.53
C THR A 194 7.28 12.46 4.65
N LYS A 195 6.66 12.59 5.83
CA LYS A 195 6.85 11.64 6.94
C LYS A 195 6.46 10.21 6.55
N ASN A 196 5.43 10.04 5.71
CA ASN A 196 5.06 8.72 5.17
C ASN A 196 6.15 8.15 4.24
N MET A 197 6.74 8.97 3.37
CA MET A 197 7.85 8.53 2.51
C MET A 197 9.10 8.16 3.33
N VAL A 198 9.41 8.93 4.36
CA VAL A 198 10.48 8.61 5.31
C VAL A 198 10.21 7.29 6.01
N HIS A 199 8.95 7.03 6.39
CA HIS A 199 8.58 5.78 7.05
C HIS A 199 8.75 4.57 6.11
N LEU A 200 8.28 4.65 4.87
CA LEU A 200 8.50 3.59 3.88
C LEU A 200 10.00 3.33 3.67
N ALA A 201 10.81 4.38 3.65
CA ALA A 201 12.25 4.26 3.55
C ALA A 201 12.88 3.59 4.80
N GLN A 202 12.31 3.75 6.00
CA GLN A 202 12.74 3.00 7.19
C GLN A 202 12.46 1.50 7.01
N THR A 203 11.25 1.14 6.56
CA THR A 203 10.87 -0.26 6.30
C THR A 203 11.82 -0.94 5.32
N VAL A 204 12.20 -0.24 4.24
CA VAL A 204 13.17 -0.74 3.25
C VAL A 204 14.52 -1.09 3.89
N ARG A 205 15.05 -0.20 4.72
CA ARG A 205 16.42 -0.32 5.24
C ARG A 205 16.53 -1.26 6.41
N ASP A 206 15.54 -1.20 7.29
CA ASP A 206 15.56 -1.94 8.55
C ASP A 206 15.05 -3.37 8.31
N GLY A 207 14.32 -3.61 7.22
CA GLY A 207 13.78 -4.93 6.86
C GLY A 207 12.73 -5.43 7.85
N VAL A 208 12.16 -4.53 8.65
CA VAL A 208 11.15 -4.83 9.67
C VAL A 208 9.94 -3.93 9.49
N ILE A 209 8.77 -4.48 9.80
CA ILE A 209 7.51 -3.73 9.82
C ILE A 209 7.36 -3.18 11.23
N ALA A 210 7.79 -1.93 11.45
CA ALA A 210 7.74 -1.28 12.75
C ALA A 210 7.05 0.07 12.65
N LYS A 211 6.65 0.62 13.79
CA LYS A 211 6.18 2.01 13.88
C LYS A 211 7.28 3.00 13.49
N TYR A 212 6.88 4.24 13.23
CA TYR A 212 7.76 5.29 12.75
C TYR A 212 8.94 5.52 13.69
N ASN A 213 10.16 5.38 13.18
CA ASN A 213 11.34 5.69 13.95
C ASN A 213 11.61 7.20 13.94
N TYR A 214 11.56 7.85 15.09
CA TYR A 214 11.86 9.29 15.21
C TYR A 214 13.37 9.60 15.12
N GLY A 215 14.21 8.58 14.91
CA GLY A 215 15.66 8.69 14.75
C GLY A 215 16.42 8.89 16.06
N ARG A 216 15.75 9.37 17.11
CA ARG A 216 16.31 9.51 18.45
C ARG A 216 15.59 8.65 19.49
N PRO A 217 16.31 7.93 20.37
CA PRO A 217 15.71 7.10 21.41
C PRO A 217 14.77 7.83 22.37
N ASP A 218 15.04 9.09 22.70
CA ASP A 218 14.21 9.90 23.59
C ASP A 218 12.86 10.25 22.94
N TYR A 219 12.85 10.54 21.64
CA TYR A 219 11.61 10.81 20.92
C TYR A 219 10.77 9.52 20.76
N ASN A 220 11.41 8.40 20.45
CA ASN A 220 10.72 7.10 20.46
C ASN A 220 10.09 6.82 21.83
N ARG A 221 10.79 7.11 22.94
CA ARG A 221 10.23 6.94 24.29
C ARG A 221 9.04 7.86 24.56
N MET A 222 9.07 9.10 24.07
CA MET A 222 7.93 10.02 24.19
C MET A 222 6.69 9.50 23.46
N HIS A 223 6.87 8.84 22.31
CA HIS A 223 5.77 8.34 21.49
C HIS A 223 5.28 6.94 21.88
N TYR A 224 6.19 6.05 22.29
CA TYR A 224 5.91 4.61 22.45
C TYR A 224 6.24 4.07 23.85
N GLY A 225 6.87 4.86 24.71
CA GLY A 225 7.41 4.38 26.00
C GLY A 225 8.72 3.60 25.88
N GLU A 226 9.18 3.30 24.66
CA GLU A 226 10.37 2.49 24.38
C GLU A 226 11.40 3.24 23.52
N ALA A 227 12.68 2.86 23.65
CA ALA A 227 13.77 3.49 22.89
C ALA A 227 13.75 3.15 21.38
N LYS A 228 13.12 2.03 21.03
CA LYS A 228 12.93 1.58 19.65
C LYS A 228 11.44 1.58 19.34
N PRO A 229 11.05 1.84 18.09
CA PRO A 229 9.64 1.73 17.71
C PRO A 229 9.16 0.27 17.84
N PRO A 230 7.93 0.05 18.34
CA PRO A 230 7.31 -1.27 18.37
C PRO A 230 7.19 -1.89 16.97
N VAL A 231 7.30 -3.22 16.90
CA VAL A 231 7.16 -3.99 15.67
C VAL A 231 5.72 -4.46 15.50
N TYR A 232 5.18 -4.36 14.28
CA TYR A 232 3.92 -4.99 13.90
C TYR A 232 4.13 -6.50 13.74
N ASN A 233 3.52 -7.29 14.62
CA ASN A 233 3.67 -8.74 14.62
C ASN A 233 2.68 -9.40 13.66
N ILE A 234 3.04 -9.54 12.39
CA ILE A 234 2.17 -10.12 11.35
C ILE A 234 1.69 -11.54 11.71
N SER A 235 2.49 -12.33 12.44
CA SER A 235 2.08 -13.65 12.92
C SER A 235 0.95 -13.63 13.96
N ALA A 236 0.59 -12.44 14.48
CA ALA A 236 -0.54 -12.25 15.38
C ALA A 236 -1.89 -12.11 14.66
N ILE A 237 -1.90 -11.98 13.32
CA ILE A 237 -3.15 -12.00 12.54
C ILE A 237 -3.89 -13.32 12.84
N PRO A 238 -5.20 -13.30 13.16
CA PRO A 238 -5.93 -14.51 13.53
C PRO A 238 -5.85 -15.60 12.45
N ARG A 239 -5.43 -16.81 12.85
CA ARG A 239 -5.19 -17.95 11.95
C ARG A 239 -6.42 -18.37 11.13
N ASN A 240 -7.60 -18.09 11.69
CA ASN A 240 -8.89 -18.41 11.09
C ASN A 240 -9.43 -17.32 10.16
N LEU A 241 -8.76 -16.15 10.07
CA LEU A 241 -9.15 -15.08 9.15
C LEU A 241 -8.89 -15.54 7.70
N PRO A 242 -9.89 -15.63 6.82
CA PRO A 242 -9.64 -15.95 5.42
C PRO A 242 -8.82 -14.84 4.75
N ILE A 243 -7.70 -15.22 4.15
CA ILE A 243 -6.76 -14.33 3.44
C ILE A 243 -6.50 -14.87 2.03
N PHE A 244 -6.62 -14.00 1.04
CA PHE A 244 -6.16 -14.21 -0.33
C PHE A 244 -4.95 -13.33 -0.62
N ILE A 245 -3.85 -13.89 -1.11
CA ILE A 245 -2.66 -13.16 -1.55
C ILE A 245 -2.43 -13.44 -3.02
N SER A 246 -2.32 -12.39 -3.85
CA SER A 246 -1.94 -12.52 -5.26
C SER A 246 -0.73 -11.64 -5.55
N TYR A 247 0.35 -12.20 -6.09
CA TYR A 247 1.62 -11.50 -6.30
C TYR A 247 2.29 -11.87 -7.63
N GLY A 248 3.11 -10.94 -8.14
CA GLY A 248 3.67 -10.97 -9.48
C GLY A 248 5.15 -11.33 -9.54
N GLY A 249 5.57 -12.07 -10.56
CA GLY A 249 6.99 -12.44 -10.75
C GLY A 249 7.84 -11.32 -11.37
N GLN A 250 7.23 -10.32 -12.01
CA GLN A 250 7.88 -9.14 -12.53
C GLN A 250 7.68 -7.90 -11.63
N ASP A 251 7.08 -8.07 -10.44
CA ASP A 251 6.83 -6.98 -9.51
C ASP A 251 8.13 -6.48 -8.88
N ALA A 252 8.43 -5.20 -9.08
CA ALA A 252 9.67 -4.61 -8.59
C ALA A 252 9.55 -4.06 -7.15
N LEU A 253 8.33 -3.83 -6.64
CA LEU A 253 8.08 -3.33 -5.29
C LEU A 253 7.71 -4.45 -4.32
N SER A 254 6.74 -5.29 -4.70
CA SER A 254 6.32 -6.48 -3.96
C SER A 254 7.09 -7.69 -4.50
N ASP A 255 8.41 -7.67 -4.34
CA ASP A 255 9.28 -8.70 -4.89
C ASP A 255 8.98 -10.09 -4.28
N VAL A 256 9.25 -11.15 -5.05
CA VAL A 256 8.96 -12.53 -4.64
C VAL A 256 9.59 -12.89 -3.29
N LYS A 257 10.81 -12.40 -2.99
CA LYS A 257 11.47 -12.70 -1.70
C LYS A 257 10.75 -12.05 -0.53
N ASP A 258 10.38 -10.77 -0.65
CA ASP A 258 9.63 -10.07 0.40
C ASP A 258 8.23 -10.68 0.59
N VAL A 259 7.57 -11.16 -0.47
CA VAL A 259 6.30 -11.92 -0.33
C VAL A 259 6.52 -13.27 0.34
N LEU A 260 7.61 -13.98 0.07
CA LEU A 260 7.92 -15.24 0.76
C LEU A 260 8.19 -15.03 2.26
N LEU A 261 8.76 -13.89 2.67
CA LEU A 261 8.89 -13.51 4.09
C LEU A 261 7.52 -13.27 4.75
N LEU A 262 6.60 -12.61 4.03
CA LEU A 262 5.21 -12.48 4.47
C LEU A 262 4.54 -13.84 4.65
N LEU A 263 4.70 -14.75 3.69
CA LEU A 263 4.13 -16.10 3.77
C LEU A 263 4.75 -16.91 4.91
N ASP A 264 6.05 -16.77 5.21
CA ASP A 264 6.65 -17.41 6.40
C ASP A 264 6.06 -16.86 7.71
N SER A 265 5.75 -15.57 7.75
CA SER A 265 5.08 -14.95 8.90
C SER A 265 3.66 -15.48 9.11
N LEU A 266 3.01 -15.95 8.04
CA LEU A 266 1.67 -16.55 8.02
C LEU A 266 1.70 -18.10 7.97
N LYS A 267 2.84 -18.76 8.17
CA LYS A 267 2.96 -20.22 8.01
C LYS A 267 2.08 -21.07 8.95
N PHE A 268 1.56 -20.47 10.01
CA PHE A 268 0.67 -21.12 10.98
C PHE A 268 -0.81 -20.75 10.78
N HIS A 269 -1.16 -20.06 9.67
CA HIS A 269 -2.56 -19.87 9.28
C HIS A 269 -3.23 -21.21 8.99
N ASP A 270 -4.54 -21.29 9.20
CA ASP A 270 -5.29 -22.50 8.90
C ASP A 270 -5.22 -22.80 7.39
N GLU A 271 -5.00 -24.06 7.01
CA GLU A 271 -4.71 -24.47 5.62
C GLU A 271 -5.83 -24.05 4.64
N ASP A 272 -7.08 -24.06 5.07
CA ASP A 272 -8.26 -23.67 4.28
C ASP A 272 -8.54 -22.15 4.30
N LYS A 273 -7.75 -21.39 5.06
CA LYS A 273 -7.92 -19.93 5.24
C LYS A 273 -6.88 -19.10 4.51
N LEU A 274 -5.80 -19.69 4.00
CA LEU A 274 -4.78 -18.98 3.24
C LEU A 274 -4.74 -19.44 1.78
N MET A 275 -5.22 -18.59 0.88
CA MET A 275 -5.15 -18.83 -0.57
C MET A 275 -4.09 -17.94 -1.20
N VAL A 276 -3.16 -18.55 -1.95
CA VAL A 276 -2.03 -17.84 -2.57
C VAL A 276 -2.03 -18.05 -4.08
N GLN A 277 -1.89 -16.96 -4.84
CA GLN A 277 -1.79 -16.96 -6.29
C GLN A 277 -0.49 -16.26 -6.72
N PHE A 278 0.31 -16.96 -7.53
CA PHE A 278 1.50 -16.40 -8.16
C PHE A 278 1.28 -16.23 -9.66
N ILE A 279 1.61 -15.05 -10.19
CA ILE A 279 1.47 -14.73 -11.61
C ILE A 279 2.82 -14.27 -12.16
N LYS A 280 3.53 -15.17 -12.83
CA LYS A 280 4.93 -14.97 -13.26
C LYS A 280 5.17 -13.66 -14.01
N ASP A 281 4.26 -13.30 -14.92
CA ASP A 281 4.45 -12.18 -15.84
C ASP A 281 3.84 -10.86 -15.34
N TYR A 282 3.18 -10.86 -14.17
CA TYR A 282 2.61 -9.65 -13.60
C TYR A 282 3.67 -8.82 -12.88
N ALA A 283 3.60 -7.51 -13.10
CA ALA A 283 4.26 -6.48 -12.33
C ALA A 283 3.25 -5.69 -11.47
N HIS A 284 3.72 -4.68 -10.74
CA HIS A 284 2.96 -4.04 -9.66
C HIS A 284 1.63 -3.42 -10.10
N ALA A 285 1.59 -2.82 -11.30
CA ALA A 285 0.40 -2.13 -11.79
C ALA A 285 -0.59 -3.09 -12.51
N ASP A 286 -0.15 -4.26 -12.95
CA ASP A 286 -1.02 -5.23 -13.65
C ASP A 286 -2.22 -5.66 -12.77
N PHE A 287 -2.06 -5.67 -11.44
CA PHE A 287 -3.12 -6.02 -10.47
C PHE A 287 -4.30 -5.04 -10.43
N ILE A 288 -4.14 -3.83 -10.95
CA ILE A 288 -5.19 -2.79 -10.96
C ILE A 288 -5.49 -2.26 -12.38
N MET A 289 -4.51 -2.33 -13.28
CA MET A 289 -4.58 -1.75 -14.63
C MET A 289 -4.48 -2.80 -15.74
N GLY A 290 -4.12 -4.04 -15.43
CA GLY A 290 -3.98 -5.10 -16.42
C GLY A 290 -5.30 -5.39 -17.16
N THR A 291 -5.25 -5.45 -18.49
CA THR A 291 -6.43 -5.69 -19.34
C THR A 291 -7.02 -7.09 -19.16
N ASN A 292 -6.20 -8.05 -18.75
CA ASN A 292 -6.56 -9.43 -18.41
C ASN A 292 -6.73 -9.65 -16.89
N ALA A 293 -6.64 -8.60 -16.06
CA ALA A 293 -6.75 -8.71 -14.60
C ALA A 293 -8.11 -9.26 -14.16
N LYS A 294 -9.17 -9.03 -14.94
CA LYS A 294 -10.47 -9.68 -14.72
C LYS A 294 -10.35 -11.20 -14.69
N ASP A 295 -9.75 -11.76 -15.72
CA ASP A 295 -9.74 -13.20 -15.94
C ASP A 295 -8.76 -13.92 -15.00
N ILE A 296 -7.63 -13.27 -14.71
CA ILE A 296 -6.55 -13.87 -13.93
C ILE A 296 -6.72 -13.61 -12.42
N VAL A 297 -7.08 -12.38 -12.02
CA VAL A 297 -7.08 -11.96 -10.60
C VAL A 297 -8.50 -11.76 -10.07
N TYR A 298 -9.31 -10.91 -10.71
CA TYR A 298 -10.58 -10.46 -10.13
C TYR A 298 -11.61 -11.59 -10.01
N ASN A 299 -11.65 -12.50 -10.97
CA ASN A 299 -12.47 -13.70 -10.86
C ASN A 299 -12.06 -14.61 -9.69
N GLN A 300 -10.77 -14.63 -9.31
CA GLN A 300 -10.30 -15.38 -8.14
C GLN A 300 -10.69 -14.67 -6.84
N VAL A 301 -10.54 -13.34 -6.77
CA VAL A 301 -11.03 -12.54 -5.64
C VAL A 301 -12.52 -12.75 -5.42
N LEU A 302 -13.31 -12.73 -6.50
CA LEU A 302 -14.75 -12.95 -6.46
C LEU A 302 -15.11 -14.34 -5.91
N ARG A 303 -14.44 -15.40 -6.42
CA ARG A 303 -14.62 -16.77 -5.92
C ARG A 303 -14.25 -16.89 -4.45
N PHE A 304 -13.11 -16.30 -4.07
CA PHE A 304 -12.63 -16.29 -2.70
C PHE A 304 -13.66 -15.66 -1.75
N PHE A 305 -14.21 -14.49 -2.08
CA PHE A 305 -15.22 -13.83 -1.25
C PHE A 305 -16.55 -14.58 -1.19
N LYS A 306 -17.03 -15.13 -2.32
CA LYS A 306 -18.26 -15.94 -2.34
C LYS A 306 -18.15 -17.19 -1.46
N ASN A 307 -16.96 -17.77 -1.32
CA ASN A 307 -16.73 -18.91 -0.43
C ASN A 307 -16.79 -18.56 1.07
N GLN A 308 -16.84 -17.27 1.42
CA GLN A 308 -16.94 -16.82 2.81
C GLN A 308 -18.37 -16.40 3.18
N GLN A 309 -19.30 -16.35 2.24
CA GLN A 309 -20.68 -15.92 2.49
C GLN A 309 -21.42 -16.90 3.39
#